data_AF-A0A956PMJ3-F1
#
_entry.id   AF-A0A956PMJ3-F1
#
_cell.length_a   1.000
_cell.length_b   1.000
_cell.length_c   1.000
_cell.angle_alpha   90.00
_cell.angle_beta   90.00
_cell.angle_gamma   90.00
#
_symmetry.space_group_name_H-M   'P 1'
#
loop_
_entity.id
_entity.type
_entity.pdbx_description
1 polymer ?
#
loop_
_entity_poly.entity_id
_entity_poly.type
_entity_poly.pdbx_seq_one_letter_code
_entity_poly.pdbx_strand_id
1 'polypeptide(L)'
;LVADTLWRVTADWNHPLDLCEVVSFLFYLLEEDKTAITLAETGLKQDPSSVVCGNVRALILNDADKPYLADEQWRETLALNPDRSATYLVLGHQALCTGGLEPALRYFQEALVVGDNDLEAERFLTAALECLDDEES
;
A
#
# COMPACT_ATOMS: atom_id res chain seq x y z
N LEU A 1 -13.12 23.23 16.34
CA LEU A 1 -14.25 23.84 15.61
C LEU A 1 -13.99 23.82 14.10
N VAL A 2 -12.92 24.45 13.58
CA VAL A 2 -12.58 24.46 12.14
C VAL A 2 -12.41 23.06 11.54
N ALA A 3 -11.76 22.13 12.26
CA ALA A 3 -11.58 20.74 11.82
C ALA A 3 -12.90 19.95 11.71
N ASP A 4 -13.85 20.20 12.60
CA ASP A 4 -15.16 19.53 12.61
C ASP A 4 -16.10 20.10 11.53
N THR A 5 -16.01 21.42 11.27
CA THR A 5 -16.72 22.04 10.14
C THR A 5 -16.12 21.65 8.80
N LEU A 6 -14.79 21.51 8.69
CA LEU A 6 -14.14 20.96 7.49
C LEU A 6 -14.57 19.51 7.27
N TRP A 7 -14.55 18.67 8.32
CA TRP A 7 -14.99 17.28 8.26
C TRP A 7 -16.44 17.14 7.76
N ARG A 8 -17.37 17.93 8.29
CA ARG A 8 -18.78 17.93 7.86
C ARG A 8 -18.97 18.45 6.43
N VAL A 9 -18.16 19.41 5.99
CA VAL A 9 -18.22 19.93 4.60
C VAL A 9 -17.58 18.94 3.62
N THR A 10 -16.58 18.16 4.03
CA THR A 10 -15.97 17.10 3.20
C THR A 10 -16.77 15.80 3.21
N ALA A 11 -17.51 15.49 4.29
CA ALA A 11 -18.33 14.28 4.41
C ALA A 11 -19.55 14.25 3.46
N ASP A 12 -19.97 15.41 2.94
CA ASP A 12 -21.06 15.54 1.98
C ASP A 12 -20.60 15.42 0.50
N TRP A 13 -19.31 15.22 0.22
CA TRP A 13 -18.79 15.15 -1.14
C TRP A 13 -18.53 13.72 -1.60
N ASN A 14 -18.93 13.47 -2.84
CA ASN A 14 -18.35 12.47 -3.71
C ASN A 14 -16.82 12.76 -3.79
N HIS A 15 -16.04 12.21 -2.86
CA HIS A 15 -14.58 12.42 -2.81
C HIS A 15 -14.00 11.94 -4.13
N PRO A 16 -13.44 12.78 -5.01
CA PRO A 16 -12.88 12.26 -6.27
C PRO A 16 -11.79 11.22 -5.96
N LEU A 17 -11.69 10.20 -6.79
CA LEU A 17 -10.80 9.05 -6.56
C LEU A 17 -9.37 9.49 -6.18
N ASP A 18 -8.78 10.42 -6.92
CA ASP A 18 -7.43 10.96 -6.66
C ASP A 18 -7.25 11.48 -5.22
N LEU A 19 -8.30 12.10 -4.65
CA LEU A 19 -8.28 12.57 -3.27
C LEU A 19 -8.30 11.39 -2.29
N CYS A 20 -9.13 10.38 -2.54
CA CYS A 20 -9.14 9.15 -1.73
C CYS A 20 -7.77 8.45 -1.76
N GLU A 21 -7.17 8.30 -2.94
CA GLU A 21 -5.87 7.66 -3.11
C GLU A 21 -4.78 8.37 -2.31
N VAL A 22 -4.57 9.67 -2.57
CA VAL A 22 -3.50 10.44 -1.92
C VAL A 22 -3.73 10.57 -0.42
N VAL A 23 -4.95 10.93 0.00
CA VAL A 23 -5.21 11.30 1.40
C VAL A 23 -5.29 10.05 2.29
N SER A 24 -5.77 8.92 1.77
CA SER A 24 -5.75 7.65 2.52
C SER A 24 -4.32 7.23 2.87
N PHE A 25 -3.38 7.32 1.92
CA PHE A 25 -1.99 6.98 2.15
C PHE A 25 -1.32 7.95 3.12
N LEU A 26 -1.59 9.26 3.01
CA LEU A 26 -1.09 10.25 3.96
C LEU A 26 -1.59 9.99 5.40
N PHE A 27 -2.87 9.67 5.59
CA PHE A 27 -3.38 9.36 6.93
C PHE A 27 -2.85 8.05 7.47
N TYR A 28 -2.58 7.05 6.61
CA TYR A 28 -1.88 5.84 7.01
C TYR A 28 -0.49 6.15 7.58
N LEU A 29 0.30 6.98 6.89
CA LEU A 29 1.62 7.41 7.37
C LEU A 29 1.58 8.25 8.65
N LEU A 30 0.43 8.85 8.97
CA LEU A 30 0.20 9.58 10.22
C LEU A 30 -0.37 8.69 11.35
N GLU A 31 -0.46 7.38 11.14
CA GLU A 31 -1.04 6.41 12.09
C GLU A 31 -2.51 6.70 12.44
N GLU A 32 -3.22 7.40 11.56
CA GLU A 32 -4.64 7.74 11.68
C GLU A 32 -5.51 6.70 10.95
N ASP A 33 -5.32 5.43 11.30
CA ASP A 33 -5.86 4.26 10.58
C ASP A 33 -7.37 4.31 10.35
N LYS A 34 -8.13 4.84 11.31
CA LYS A 34 -9.60 4.98 11.19
C LYS A 34 -10.00 5.89 10.04
N THR A 35 -9.25 6.96 9.83
CA THR A 35 -9.50 7.91 8.74
C THR A 35 -8.99 7.33 7.42
N ALA A 36 -7.79 6.75 7.45
CA ALA A 36 -7.16 6.14 6.29
C ALA A 36 -8.03 5.01 5.69
N ILE A 37 -8.54 4.09 6.52
CA ILE A 37 -9.37 2.97 6.05
C ILE A 37 -10.70 3.48 5.46
N THR A 38 -11.31 4.50 6.07
CA THR A 38 -12.56 5.08 5.58
C THR A 38 -12.36 5.68 4.19
N LEU A 39 -11.25 6.38 3.98
CA LEU A 39 -10.92 6.97 2.67
C LEU A 39 -10.57 5.93 1.64
N ALA A 40 -9.77 4.91 2.00
CA ALA A 40 -9.44 3.80 1.12
C ALA A 40 -10.69 3.04 0.67
N GLU A 41 -11.61 2.72 1.61
CA GLU A 41 -12.88 2.08 1.28
C GLU A 41 -13.80 2.96 0.44
N THR A 42 -13.74 4.28 0.63
CA THR A 42 -14.49 5.24 -0.20
C THR A 42 -13.92 5.32 -1.62
N GLY A 43 -12.60 5.26 -1.78
CA GLY A 43 -11.95 5.16 -3.08
C GLY A 43 -12.30 3.86 -3.80
N LEU A 44 -12.21 2.72 -3.10
CA LEU A 44 -12.58 1.41 -3.65
C LEU A 44 -14.06 1.28 -4.04
N LYS A 45 -14.96 2.01 -3.37
CA LYS A 45 -16.37 2.09 -3.78
C LYS A 45 -16.57 2.82 -5.11
N GLN A 46 -15.69 3.78 -5.43
CA GLN A 46 -15.74 4.53 -6.68
C GLN A 46 -15.03 3.79 -7.80
N ASP A 47 -13.84 3.25 -7.50
CA ASP A 47 -13.08 2.40 -8.39
C ASP A 47 -12.51 1.19 -7.63
N PRO A 48 -13.15 0.01 -7.76
CA PRO A 48 -12.64 -1.22 -7.17
C PRO A 48 -11.23 -1.62 -7.64
N SER A 49 -10.76 -1.07 -8.76
CA SER A 49 -9.43 -1.33 -9.31
C SER A 49 -8.36 -0.34 -8.83
N SER A 50 -8.67 0.58 -7.91
CA SER A 50 -7.64 1.49 -7.37
C SER A 50 -6.54 0.73 -6.64
N VAL A 51 -5.33 0.78 -7.22
CA VAL A 51 -4.12 0.15 -6.66
C VAL A 51 -3.76 0.78 -5.31
N VAL A 52 -3.81 2.11 -5.22
CA VAL A 52 -3.44 2.84 -4.01
C VAL A 52 -4.40 2.53 -2.87
N CYS A 53 -5.71 2.67 -3.09
CA CYS A 53 -6.69 2.39 -2.04
C CYS A 53 -6.70 0.91 -1.63
N GLY A 54 -6.52 -0.01 -2.57
CA GLY A 54 -6.38 -1.44 -2.28
C GLY A 54 -5.18 -1.73 -1.38
N ASN A 55 -4.01 -1.18 -1.73
CA ASN A 55 -2.79 -1.34 -0.93
C ASN A 55 -2.91 -0.72 0.46
N VAL A 56 -3.48 0.49 0.58
CA VAL A 56 -3.70 1.14 1.88
C VAL A 56 -4.64 0.33 2.76
N ARG A 57 -5.75 -0.20 2.20
CA ARG A 57 -6.66 -1.06 2.94
C ARG A 57 -5.95 -2.32 3.46
N ALA A 58 -5.13 -2.95 2.62
CA ALA A 58 -4.37 -4.14 3.00
C ALA A 58 -3.33 -3.85 4.10
N LEU A 59 -2.59 -2.73 3.99
CA LEU A 59 -1.63 -2.28 5.00
C LEU A 59 -2.31 -2.12 6.37
N ILE A 60 -3.43 -1.40 6.43
CA ILE A 60 -4.17 -1.20 7.68
C ILE A 60 -4.73 -2.51 8.23
N LEU A 61 -5.18 -3.43 7.37
CA LEU A 61 -5.62 -4.76 7.81
C LEU A 61 -4.48 -5.57 8.41
N ASN A 62 -3.28 -5.48 7.83
CA ASN A 62 -2.08 -6.15 8.33
C ASN A 62 -1.67 -5.59 9.69
N ASP A 63 -1.61 -4.26 9.82
CA ASP A 63 -1.24 -3.56 11.07
C ASP A 63 -2.29 -3.79 12.17
N ALA A 64 -3.54 -4.05 11.80
CA ALA A 64 -4.62 -4.45 12.70
C ALA A 64 -4.64 -5.95 13.07
N ASP A 65 -3.53 -6.69 12.84
CA ASP A 65 -3.36 -8.12 13.13
C ASP A 65 -4.38 -9.01 12.40
N LYS A 66 -4.71 -8.64 11.15
CA LYS A 66 -5.60 -9.41 10.25
C LYS A 66 -4.90 -9.76 8.94
N PRO A 67 -3.75 -10.47 8.98
CA PRO A 67 -2.93 -10.74 7.80
C PRO A 67 -3.67 -11.51 6.70
N TYR A 68 -4.59 -12.42 7.06
CA TYR A 68 -5.38 -13.15 6.06
C TYR A 68 -6.26 -12.22 5.20
N LEU A 69 -6.83 -11.17 5.80
CA LEU A 69 -7.65 -10.20 5.05
C LEU A 69 -6.77 -9.24 4.24
N ALA A 70 -5.57 -8.92 4.73
CA ALA A 70 -4.59 -8.15 3.97
C ALA A 70 -4.14 -8.91 2.72
N ASP A 71 -3.80 -10.20 2.87
CA ASP A 71 -3.44 -11.08 1.76
C ASP A 71 -4.56 -11.21 0.72
N GLU A 72 -5.81 -11.37 1.17
CA GLU A 72 -6.96 -11.38 0.27
C GLU A 72 -7.05 -10.07 -0.53
N GLN A 73 -6.93 -8.92 0.15
CA GLN A 73 -6.98 -7.62 -0.50
C GLN A 73 -5.82 -7.40 -1.48
N TRP A 74 -4.57 -7.74 -1.13
CA TRP A 74 -3.43 -7.62 -2.05
C TRP A 74 -3.59 -8.50 -3.27
N ARG A 75 -4.10 -9.74 -3.10
CA ARG A 75 -4.39 -10.64 -4.22
C ARG A 75 -5.46 -10.07 -5.15
N GLU A 76 -6.51 -9.46 -4.61
CA GLU A 76 -7.52 -8.75 -5.41
C GLU A 76 -6.90 -7.58 -6.18
N THR A 77 -6.09 -6.75 -5.52
CA THR A 77 -5.45 -5.59 -6.15
C THR A 77 -4.53 -6.00 -7.29
N LEU A 78 -3.70 -7.03 -7.08
CA LEU A 78 -2.84 -7.61 -8.12
C LEU A 78 -3.63 -8.25 -9.26
N ALA A 79 -4.76 -8.89 -8.98
CA ALA A 79 -5.59 -9.50 -10.01
C ALA A 79 -6.25 -8.44 -10.92
N LEU A 80 -6.58 -7.27 -10.37
CA LEU A 80 -7.20 -6.17 -11.09
C LEU A 80 -6.17 -5.34 -11.87
N ASN A 81 -4.95 -5.18 -11.35
CA ASN A 81 -3.86 -4.41 -11.98
C ASN A 81 -2.53 -5.18 -11.90
N PRO A 82 -2.38 -6.28 -12.65
CA PRO A 82 -1.16 -7.08 -12.63
C PRO A 82 0.05 -6.35 -13.25
N ASP A 83 -0.20 -5.28 -14.00
CA ASP A 83 0.78 -4.44 -14.72
C ASP A 83 1.18 -3.18 -13.96
N ARG A 84 0.93 -3.14 -12.64
CA ARG A 84 1.33 -2.03 -11.76
C ARG A 84 2.28 -2.52 -10.68
N SER A 85 3.50 -2.00 -10.68
CA SER A 85 4.56 -2.40 -9.75
C SER A 85 4.28 -2.00 -8.30
N ALA A 86 3.44 -0.99 -8.07
CA ALA A 86 3.21 -0.41 -6.75
C ALA A 86 2.79 -1.43 -5.68
N THR A 87 1.94 -2.42 -6.01
CA THR A 87 1.56 -3.45 -5.05
C THR A 87 2.71 -4.39 -4.70
N TYR A 88 3.54 -4.75 -5.69
CA TYR A 88 4.74 -5.55 -5.43
C TYR A 88 5.74 -4.79 -4.56
N LEU A 89 5.93 -3.49 -4.78
CA LEU A 89 6.77 -2.65 -3.91
C LEU A 89 6.27 -2.63 -2.46
N VAL A 90 4.96 -2.46 -2.26
CA VAL A 90 4.34 -2.47 -0.93
C VAL A 90 4.52 -3.82 -0.24
N LEU A 91 4.27 -4.92 -0.95
CA LEU A 91 4.46 -6.28 -0.43
C LEU A 91 5.92 -6.57 -0.08
N GLY A 92 6.86 -6.13 -0.93
CA GLY A 92 8.29 -6.30 -0.67
C GLY A 92 8.74 -5.51 0.57
N HIS A 93 8.28 -4.26 0.71
CA HIS A 93 8.56 -3.45 1.89
C HIS A 93 7.98 -4.08 3.17
N GLN A 94 6.73 -4.55 3.13
CA GLN A 94 6.10 -5.24 4.25
C GLN A 94 6.83 -6.52 4.63
N ALA A 95 7.29 -7.29 3.65
CA ALA A 95 8.11 -8.47 3.88
C ALA A 95 9.43 -8.12 4.58
N LEU A 96 10.14 -7.06 4.15
CA LEU A 96 11.35 -6.60 4.86
C LEU A 96 11.05 -6.21 6.31
N CYS A 97 10.01 -5.41 6.55
CA CYS A 97 9.65 -4.97 7.90
C CYS A 97 9.31 -6.13 8.86
N THR A 98 8.84 -7.25 8.31
CA THR A 98 8.50 -8.46 9.07
C THR A 98 9.63 -9.49 9.12
N GLY A 99 10.81 -9.15 8.61
CA GLY A 99 12.01 -10.02 8.59
C GLY A 99 11.98 -11.10 7.50
N GLY A 100 11.07 -11.01 6.54
CA GLY A 100 10.98 -11.89 5.38
C GLY A 100 11.85 -11.40 4.23
N LEU A 101 13.16 -11.65 4.30
CA LEU A 101 14.12 -11.18 3.30
C LEU A 101 13.92 -11.81 1.91
N GLU A 102 13.80 -13.14 1.79
CA GLU A 102 13.60 -13.78 0.49
C GLU A 102 12.26 -13.40 -0.18
N PRO A 103 11.12 -13.36 0.55
CA PRO A 103 9.88 -12.82 0.00
C PRO A 103 10.02 -11.37 -0.49
N ALA A 104 10.75 -10.52 0.24
CA ALA A 104 10.99 -9.14 -0.15
C ALA A 104 11.75 -9.04 -1.47
N LEU A 105 12.88 -9.75 -1.58
CA LEU A 105 13.69 -9.80 -2.81
C LEU A 105 12.84 -10.25 -4.01
N ARG A 106 12.00 -11.28 -3.83
CA ARG A 106 11.10 -11.75 -4.88
C ARG A 106 10.12 -10.66 -5.33
N TYR A 107 9.48 -9.96 -4.40
CA TYR A 107 8.52 -8.92 -4.76
C TYR A 107 9.18 -7.71 -5.43
N PHE A 108 10.37 -7.29 -5.00
CA PHE A 108 11.10 -6.22 -5.70
C PHE A 108 11.53 -6.64 -7.11
N GLN A 109 11.91 -7.90 -7.31
CA GLN A 109 12.16 -8.45 -8.65
C GLN A 109 10.90 -8.46 -9.51
N GLU A 110 9.74 -8.83 -8.96
CA GLU A 110 8.45 -8.76 -9.67
C GLU A 110 8.10 -7.31 -10.05
N ALA A 111 8.37 -6.33 -9.17
CA ALA A 111 8.19 -4.91 -9.48
C ALA A 111 9.05 -4.44 -10.67
N LEU A 112 10.31 -4.90 -10.76
CA LEU A 112 11.20 -4.62 -11.90
C LEU A 112 10.73 -5.26 -13.21
N VAL A 113 10.12 -6.44 -13.14
CA VAL A 113 9.56 -7.10 -14.33
C VAL A 113 8.38 -6.31 -14.90
N VAL A 114 7.60 -5.65 -14.04
CA VAL A 114 6.44 -4.83 -14.45
C VAL A 114 6.85 -3.49 -15.07
N GLY A 115 7.87 -2.82 -14.54
CA GLY A 115 8.58 -1.75 -15.27
C GLY A 115 8.15 -0.30 -14.97
N ASP A 116 7.01 -0.05 -14.33
CA ASP A 116 6.48 1.32 -14.16
C ASP A 116 7.08 2.09 -12.96
N ASN A 117 7.84 1.43 -12.07
CA ASN A 117 8.60 2.07 -10.98
C ASN A 117 10.02 1.50 -10.81
N ASP A 118 10.75 1.30 -11.91
CA ASP A 118 12.08 0.66 -11.91
C ASP A 118 13.07 1.26 -10.90
N LEU A 119 13.17 2.59 -10.86
CA LEU A 119 14.12 3.27 -9.97
C LEU A 119 13.84 2.95 -8.48
N GLU A 120 12.57 2.87 -8.10
CA GLU A 120 12.19 2.58 -6.72
C GLU A 120 12.37 1.09 -6.40
N ALA A 121 12.04 0.22 -7.35
CA ALA A 121 12.27 -1.22 -7.22
C ALA A 121 13.76 -1.56 -7.12
N GLU A 122 14.63 -0.92 -7.91
CA GLU A 122 16.09 -1.09 -7.82
C GLU A 122 16.60 -0.64 -6.46
N ARG A 123 16.16 0.52 -5.96
CA ARG A 123 16.55 1.04 -4.64
C ARG A 123 16.18 0.07 -3.52
N PHE A 124 14.96 -0.44 -3.52
CA PHE A 124 14.52 -1.40 -2.52
C PHE A 124 15.23 -2.74 -2.64
N LEU A 125 15.51 -3.21 -3.86
CA LEU A 125 16.28 -4.43 -4.08
C LEU A 125 17.72 -4.30 -3.57
N THR A 126 18.39 -3.18 -3.83
CA THR A 126 19.73 -2.92 -3.29
C THR A 126 19.71 -2.91 -1.76
N ALA A 127 18.76 -2.19 -1.15
CA ALA A 127 18.64 -2.14 0.30
C ALA A 127 18.41 -3.54 0.92
N ALA A 128 17.58 -4.37 0.28
CA ALA A 128 17.35 -5.73 0.72
C ALA A 128 18.62 -6.61 0.61
N LEU A 129 19.38 -6.48 -0.48
CA LEU A 129 20.64 -7.24 -0.65
C LEU A 129 21.73 -6.82 0.35
N GLU A 130 21.81 -5.54 0.70
CA GLU A 130 22.71 -5.07 1.77
C GLU A 130 22.37 -5.73 3.11
N CYS A 131 21.08 -5.89 3.44
CA CYS A 131 20.68 -6.63 4.62
C CYS A 131 21.04 -8.13 4.58
N LEU A 132 21.06 -8.75 3.39
CA LEU A 132 21.47 -10.15 3.24
C LEU A 132 22.96 -10.33 3.56
N ASP A 133 23.80 -9.46 3.01
CA ASP A 133 25.25 -9.53 3.21
C ASP A 133 25.64 -9.31 4.68
N ASP A 134 24.87 -8.50 5.41
CA ASP A 134 25.03 -8.26 6.85
C ASP A 134 24.64 -9.48 7.70
N GLU A 135 23.67 -10.31 7.28
CA GLU A 135 23.27 -11.53 8.00
C GLU A 135 24.23 -12.70 7.81
N GLU A 136 24.94 -12.75 6.67
CA GLU A 136 25.92 -13.81 6.37
C GLU A 136 27.33 -13.56 6.96
N SER A 137 27.59 -12.34 7.46
CA SER A 137 28.90 -11.87 7.97
C SER A 137 29.11 -12.12 9.47
#